data_AF-A0A9D5ZQA0-F1
#
_entry.id   AF-A0A9D5ZQA0-F1
#
_cell.length_a   1.000
_cell.length_b   1.000
_cell.length_c   1.000
_cell.angle_alpha   90.00
_cell.angle_beta   90.00
_cell.angle_gamma   90.00
#
_symmetry.space_group_name_H-M   'P 1'
#
loop_
_entity.id
_entity.type
_entity.pdbx_description
1 polymer ?
#
loop_
_entity_poly.entity_id
_entity_poly.type
_entity_poly.pdbx_seq_one_letter_code
_entity_poly.pdbx_strand_id
1 'polypeptide(L)'
;MNKYNYKIGFFDARILLVEDNPNNYHIKDMITDMGVKVYEAKSGLQAIEILFDRNLGSSCDAIIMNMQMTVMDGFETTSYIRMDSRFKNIPIIAMIDNVLEIDRGKYLKADINDYIVKPIDIKQLFLIITKWIKPKPVSESPKSLKNDFRFPESLPGLDIKGGITRMVNKPELYKRLLEKFKQDYTDAVFKTKLLLKEGKIKDAERFVHSLKGVSGNLGAERLKVASEMLEINLRKVNIQGIEELIFELEASLNEVLSSVKEFITTSPMNQNVIHKFDLSKISELVEKLKTMLIEENFDAEEVSLTLHEHLSNTELNAQSIEMRNHISGLNYSEGLKILEEIARRLNTL
;
A
#
# COMPACT_ATOMS: atom_id res chain seq x y z
N MET A 1 12.96 22.21 25.93
CA MET A 1 12.40 21.08 26.71
C MET A 1 11.24 20.47 25.91
N ASN A 2 11.52 19.45 25.10
CA ASN A 2 10.49 18.71 24.36
C ASN A 2 9.97 17.56 25.23
N LYS A 3 8.74 17.65 25.73
CA LYS A 3 8.14 16.72 26.69
C LYS A 3 7.24 15.65 26.06
N TYR A 4 7.47 15.30 24.80
CA TYR A 4 6.66 14.32 24.08
C TYR A 4 7.53 13.28 23.36
N ASN A 5 8.15 12.41 24.14
CA ASN A 5 8.66 11.11 23.67
C ASN A 5 7.48 10.17 23.39
N TYR A 6 6.75 10.41 22.31
CA TYR A 6 5.65 9.51 21.92
C TYR A 6 6.13 8.43 20.97
N LYS A 7 6.41 7.25 21.55
CA LYS A 7 6.38 5.92 20.92
C LYS A 7 4.93 5.52 20.54
N ILE A 8 4.23 6.33 19.76
CA ILE A 8 2.85 6.01 19.34
C ILE A 8 2.92 5.31 17.98
N GLY A 9 2.74 4.00 17.98
CA GLY A 9 2.09 3.29 16.89
C GLY A 9 0.74 2.78 17.40
N PHE A 10 -0.24 2.60 16.51
CA PHE A 10 -1.56 2.11 16.88
C PHE A 10 -1.61 0.58 16.97
N PHE A 11 -0.52 -0.03 17.44
CA PHE A 11 -0.39 -1.47 17.54
C PHE A 11 -1.59 -2.02 18.34
N ASP A 12 -2.33 -2.96 17.72
CA ASP A 12 -3.57 -3.58 18.20
C ASP A 12 -4.87 -2.78 18.12
N ALA A 13 -4.86 -1.55 17.62
CA ALA A 13 -6.10 -0.88 17.23
C ALA A 13 -6.80 -1.66 16.11
N ARG A 14 -8.12 -1.79 16.18
CA ARG A 14 -8.92 -2.48 15.15
C ARG A 14 -9.85 -1.49 14.47
N ILE A 15 -9.67 -1.29 13.17
CA ILE A 15 -10.55 -0.45 12.37
C ILE A 15 -11.34 -1.32 11.40
N LEU A 16 -12.65 -1.07 11.30
CA LEU A 16 -13.47 -1.57 10.19
C LEU A 16 -13.50 -0.53 9.08
N LEU A 17 -12.90 -0.84 7.94
CA LEU A 17 -12.98 -0.04 6.71
C LEU A 17 -14.14 -0.55 5.85
N VAL A 18 -15.10 0.32 5.54
CA VAL A 18 -16.26 0.03 4.68
C VAL A 18 -16.11 0.79 3.37
N GLU A 19 -15.86 0.07 2.28
CA GLU A 19 -15.61 0.62 0.96
C GLU A 19 -16.05 -0.38 -0.12
N ASP A 20 -17.00 0.03 -0.97
CA ASP A 20 -17.59 -0.82 -2.02
C ASP A 20 -16.85 -0.72 -3.36
N ASN A 21 -15.94 0.24 -3.50
CA ASN A 21 -15.12 0.40 -4.69
C ASN A 21 -13.71 -0.21 -4.49
N PRO A 22 -13.37 -1.30 -5.20
CA PRO A 22 -12.05 -1.94 -5.09
C PRO A 22 -10.87 -1.02 -5.35
N ASN A 23 -11.06 0.06 -6.11
CA ASN A 23 -10.01 1.04 -6.40
C ASN A 23 -9.54 1.80 -5.14
N ASN A 24 -10.40 1.87 -4.13
CA ASN A 24 -10.15 2.57 -2.87
C ASN A 24 -9.57 1.63 -1.79
N TYR A 25 -9.32 0.35 -2.09
CA TYR A 25 -8.72 -0.59 -1.11
C TYR A 25 -7.30 -0.20 -0.69
N HIS A 26 -6.61 0.66 -1.45
CA HIS A 26 -5.33 1.24 -1.02
C HIS A 26 -5.44 2.04 0.29
N ILE A 27 -6.64 2.46 0.70
CA ILE A 27 -6.88 3.10 2.01
C ILE A 27 -6.58 2.12 3.15
N LYS A 28 -6.92 0.83 2.98
CA LYS A 28 -6.60 -0.23 3.95
C LYS A 28 -5.11 -0.29 4.23
N ASP A 29 -4.33 -0.23 3.17
CA ASP A 29 -2.88 -0.25 3.21
C ASP A 29 -2.33 0.95 3.97
N MET A 30 -2.80 2.17 3.66
CA MET A 30 -2.43 3.39 4.39
C MET A 30 -2.69 3.28 5.90
N ILE A 31 -3.83 2.69 6.30
CA ILE A 31 -4.19 2.49 7.71
C ILE A 31 -3.31 1.41 8.35
N THR A 32 -3.05 0.31 7.63
CA THR A 32 -2.22 -0.81 8.10
C THR A 32 -0.78 -0.36 8.37
N ASP A 33 -0.22 0.52 7.53
CA ASP A 33 1.14 1.07 7.70
C ASP A 33 1.31 1.90 8.99
N MET A 34 0.20 2.39 9.55
CA MET A 34 0.15 3.07 10.85
C MET A 34 0.19 2.09 12.04
N GLY A 35 0.23 0.79 11.78
CA GLY A 35 0.25 -0.29 12.78
C GLY A 35 -1.13 -0.72 13.26
N VAL A 36 -2.19 -0.35 12.54
CA VAL A 36 -3.58 -0.68 12.85
C VAL A 36 -3.98 -2.00 12.18
N LYS A 37 -4.77 -2.83 12.85
CA LYS A 37 -5.43 -4.01 12.26
C LYS A 37 -6.69 -3.55 11.51
N VAL A 38 -6.73 -3.72 10.19
CA VAL A 38 -7.87 -3.33 9.37
C VAL A 38 -8.70 -4.54 8.99
N TYR A 39 -10.01 -4.45 9.23
CA TYR A 39 -11.03 -5.37 8.77
C TYR A 39 -11.78 -4.68 7.63
N GLU A 40 -12.09 -5.42 6.57
CA GLU A 40 -12.68 -4.85 5.36
C GLU A 40 -14.14 -5.30 5.20
N ALA A 41 -14.99 -4.35 4.85
CA ALA A 41 -16.35 -4.59 4.39
C ALA A 41 -16.55 -3.93 3.03
N LYS A 42 -17.06 -4.69 2.07
CA LYS A 42 -17.33 -4.29 0.68
C LYS A 42 -18.73 -3.70 0.50
N SER A 43 -19.49 -3.57 1.57
CA SER A 43 -20.82 -2.97 1.59
C SER A 43 -21.25 -2.66 3.03
N GLY A 44 -22.26 -1.80 3.19
CA GLY A 44 -22.89 -1.55 4.48
C GLY A 44 -23.43 -2.81 5.16
N LEU A 45 -24.03 -3.71 4.38
CA LEU A 45 -24.54 -4.98 4.91
C LEU A 45 -23.41 -5.87 5.46
N GLN A 46 -22.32 -6.00 4.72
CA GLN A 46 -21.17 -6.78 5.19
C GLN A 46 -20.54 -6.14 6.45
N ALA A 47 -20.52 -4.81 6.53
CA ALA A 47 -20.04 -4.11 7.72
C ALA A 47 -20.88 -4.47 8.96
N ILE A 48 -22.20 -4.51 8.80
CA ILE A 48 -23.12 -4.95 9.86
C ILE A 48 -22.85 -6.41 10.23
N GLU A 49 -22.77 -7.32 9.26
CA GLU A 49 -22.46 -8.75 9.52
C GLU A 49 -21.16 -8.92 10.32
N ILE A 50 -20.11 -8.22 9.91
CA ILE A 50 -18.79 -8.25 10.56
C ILE A 50 -18.84 -7.69 11.98
N LEU A 51 -19.59 -6.61 12.23
CA LEU A 51 -19.74 -6.05 13.58
C LEU A 51 -20.56 -6.97 14.49
N PHE A 52 -21.57 -7.65 13.93
CA PHE A 52 -22.43 -8.57 14.68
C PHE A 52 -21.76 -9.92 14.97
N ASP A 53 -20.70 -10.28 14.25
CA ASP A 53 -19.81 -11.38 14.63
C ASP A 53 -19.13 -11.06 15.98
N ARG A 54 -19.23 -12.02 16.91
CA ARG A 54 -18.94 -11.84 18.35
C ARG A 54 -17.47 -11.48 18.63
N ASN A 55 -16.57 -11.69 17.67
CA ASN A 55 -15.14 -11.47 17.85
C ASN A 55 -14.67 -10.04 17.52
N LEU A 56 -15.29 -9.36 16.55
CA LEU A 56 -14.83 -8.04 16.13
C LEU A 56 -15.60 -6.90 16.79
N GLY A 57 -16.93 -6.97 16.86
CA GLY A 57 -17.79 -5.87 17.31
C GLY A 57 -17.40 -5.28 18.66
N SER A 58 -17.05 -6.13 19.63
CA SER A 58 -16.64 -5.71 20.99
C SER A 58 -15.22 -5.12 21.09
N SER A 59 -14.46 -5.20 20.00
CA SER A 59 -13.04 -4.85 19.93
C SER A 59 -12.71 -3.82 18.86
N CYS A 60 -13.71 -3.41 18.07
CA CYS A 60 -13.57 -2.42 17.02
C CYS A 60 -13.40 -1.03 17.66
N ASP A 61 -12.27 -0.39 17.38
CA ASP A 61 -11.89 0.90 17.96
C ASP A 61 -12.39 2.08 17.11
N ALA A 62 -12.62 1.88 15.81
CA ALA A 62 -13.28 2.85 14.92
C ALA A 62 -13.83 2.20 13.64
N ILE A 63 -14.79 2.84 13.02
CA ILE A 63 -15.30 2.50 11.69
C ILE A 63 -14.98 3.66 10.74
N ILE A 64 -14.32 3.38 9.62
CA ILE A 64 -14.11 4.33 8.53
C ILE A 64 -15.01 3.87 7.39
N MET A 65 -15.96 4.71 6.97
CA MET A 65 -17.07 4.26 6.12
C MET A 65 -17.29 5.18 4.93
N ASN A 66 -17.31 4.61 3.73
CA ASN A 66 -17.74 5.29 2.52
C ASN A 66 -19.21 5.70 2.62
N MET A 67 -19.51 6.99 2.40
CA MET A 67 -20.90 7.46 2.51
C MET A 67 -21.73 7.13 1.26
N GLN A 68 -21.10 7.05 0.09
CA GLN A 68 -21.75 6.75 -1.18
C GLN A 68 -21.50 5.30 -1.57
N MET A 69 -22.49 4.42 -1.32
CA MET A 69 -22.41 2.99 -1.66
C MET A 69 -23.66 2.54 -2.44
N THR A 70 -23.54 1.52 -3.29
CA THR A 70 -24.61 1.16 -4.25
C THR A 70 -25.82 0.41 -3.67
N VAL A 71 -25.64 -0.34 -2.58
CA VAL A 71 -26.68 -1.26 -2.04
C VAL A 71 -27.37 -0.68 -0.80
N MET A 72 -26.56 -0.19 0.13
CA MET A 72 -27.00 0.47 1.36
C MET A 72 -26.01 1.60 1.58
N ASP A 73 -26.49 2.83 1.68
CA ASP A 73 -25.59 3.98 1.81
C ASP A 73 -25.00 4.08 3.22
N GLY A 74 -24.02 4.98 3.41
CA GLY A 74 -23.38 5.13 4.71
C GLY A 74 -24.31 5.64 5.81
N PHE A 75 -25.33 6.43 5.49
CA PHE A 75 -26.29 6.92 6.49
C PHE A 75 -27.19 5.79 6.98
N GLU A 76 -27.73 4.99 6.07
CA GLU A 76 -28.52 3.81 6.40
C GLU A 76 -27.70 2.83 7.23
N THR A 77 -26.47 2.54 6.78
CA THR A 77 -25.52 1.66 7.48
C THR A 77 -25.26 2.16 8.91
N THR A 78 -24.99 3.46 9.06
CA THR A 78 -24.76 4.09 10.37
C THR A 78 -25.98 3.96 11.27
N SER A 79 -27.18 4.23 10.74
CA SER A 79 -28.42 4.11 11.49
C SER A 79 -28.61 2.69 12.03
N TYR A 80 -28.37 1.67 11.21
CA TYR A 80 -28.42 0.26 11.64
C TYR A 80 -27.39 -0.07 12.72
N ILE A 81 -26.14 0.39 12.57
CA ILE A 81 -25.10 0.18 13.57
C ILE A 81 -25.47 0.84 14.90
N ARG A 82 -26.04 2.05 14.87
CA ARG A 82 -26.42 2.83 16.07
C ARG A 82 -27.67 2.31 16.77
N MET A 83 -28.52 1.53 16.10
CA MET A 83 -29.65 0.84 16.75
C MET A 83 -29.20 -0.18 17.80
N ASP A 84 -27.99 -0.73 17.67
CA ASP A 84 -27.42 -1.66 18.64
C ASP A 84 -26.55 -0.94 19.68
N SER A 85 -26.96 -1.03 20.94
CA SER A 85 -26.24 -0.41 22.07
C SER A 85 -24.78 -0.82 22.19
N ARG A 86 -24.38 -1.99 21.67
CA ARG A 86 -22.99 -2.49 21.69
C ARG A 86 -22.05 -1.60 20.88
N PHE A 87 -22.55 -0.99 19.81
CA PHE A 87 -21.74 -0.21 18.87
C PHE A 87 -21.92 1.30 19.02
N LYS A 88 -22.75 1.73 19.97
CA LYS A 88 -23.11 3.14 20.17
C LYS A 88 -21.91 4.07 20.35
N ASN A 89 -20.85 3.59 21.00
CA ASN A 89 -19.67 4.40 21.30
C ASN A 89 -18.52 4.21 20.30
N ILE A 90 -18.67 3.35 19.29
CA ILE A 90 -17.64 3.17 18.27
C ILE A 90 -17.65 4.41 17.36
N PRO A 91 -16.55 5.16 17.26
CA PRO A 91 -16.52 6.32 16.39
C PRO A 91 -16.68 5.91 14.93
N ILE A 92 -17.63 6.53 14.23
CA ILE A 92 -17.85 6.37 12.79
C ILE A 92 -17.32 7.62 12.08
N ILE A 93 -16.34 7.41 11.22
CA ILE A 93 -15.66 8.44 10.42
C ILE A 93 -16.10 8.27 8.97
N ALA A 94 -16.81 9.25 8.44
CA ALA A 94 -17.30 9.23 7.07
C ALA A 94 -16.18 9.50 6.06
N MET A 95 -16.12 8.75 4.96
CA MET A 95 -15.35 9.11 3.77
C MET A 95 -16.28 9.74 2.75
N ILE A 96 -15.96 10.95 2.30
CA ILE A 96 -16.82 11.79 1.44
C ILE A 96 -16.04 12.33 0.25
N ASP A 97 -16.70 12.53 -0.90
CA ASP A 97 -16.04 13.09 -2.09
C ASP A 97 -15.92 14.62 -2.04
N ASN A 98 -16.83 15.32 -1.35
CA ASN A 98 -16.82 16.77 -1.28
C ASN A 98 -17.39 17.30 0.06
N VAL A 99 -16.67 18.23 0.68
CA VAL A 99 -17.10 18.91 1.93
C VAL A 99 -18.41 19.68 1.74
N LEU A 100 -18.70 20.17 0.53
CA LEU A 100 -19.95 20.88 0.22
C LEU A 100 -21.18 19.97 0.27
N GLU A 101 -21.01 18.65 0.20
CA GLU A 101 -22.09 17.66 0.32
C GLU A 101 -22.46 17.36 1.78
N ILE A 102 -21.71 17.92 2.74
CA ILE A 102 -21.99 17.73 4.17
C ILE A 102 -23.19 18.59 4.59
N ASP A 103 -24.35 17.96 4.67
CA ASP A 103 -25.44 18.46 5.49
C ASP A 103 -25.14 18.18 6.97
N ARG A 104 -24.56 19.16 7.66
CA ARG A 104 -24.19 19.04 9.10
C ARG A 104 -25.34 18.55 9.97
N GLY A 105 -26.59 18.89 9.62
CA GLY A 105 -27.77 18.45 10.36
C GLY A 105 -28.02 16.95 10.19
N LYS A 106 -27.83 16.40 8.97
CA LYS A 106 -27.94 14.96 8.71
C LYS A 106 -26.81 14.17 9.39
N TYR A 107 -25.57 14.64 9.30
CA TYR A 107 -24.42 13.97 9.91
C TYR A 107 -24.53 13.91 11.44
N LEU A 108 -24.95 15.02 12.07
CA LEU A 108 -25.17 15.07 13.51
C LEU A 108 -26.32 14.14 13.95
N LYS A 109 -27.43 14.12 13.20
CA LYS A 109 -28.57 13.23 13.49
C LYS A 109 -28.23 11.76 13.33
N ALA A 110 -27.36 11.42 12.38
CA ALA A 110 -26.88 10.06 12.17
C ALA A 110 -25.81 9.63 13.19
N ASP A 111 -25.34 10.52 14.08
CA ASP A 111 -24.28 10.24 15.05
C ASP A 111 -22.94 9.82 14.38
N ILE A 112 -22.63 10.49 13.27
CA ILE A 112 -21.33 10.44 12.59
C ILE A 112 -20.35 11.36 13.32
N ASN A 113 -19.18 10.85 13.68
CA ASN A 113 -18.25 11.50 14.59
C ASN A 113 -17.29 12.45 13.87
N ASP A 114 -16.86 12.11 12.66
CA ASP A 114 -15.92 12.90 11.86
C ASP A 114 -16.01 12.54 10.38
N TYR A 115 -15.21 13.20 9.55
CA TYR A 115 -15.12 12.89 8.12
C TYR A 115 -13.71 13.07 7.54
N ILE A 116 -13.42 12.30 6.50
CA ILE A 116 -12.23 12.35 5.66
C ILE A 116 -12.69 12.63 4.24
N VAL A 117 -12.02 13.56 3.56
CA VAL A 117 -12.36 13.92 2.17
C VAL A 117 -11.51 13.07 1.23
N LYS A 118 -12.13 12.50 0.19
CA LYS A 118 -11.46 11.80 -0.90
C LYS A 118 -10.93 12.81 -1.92
N PRO A 119 -9.74 12.59 -2.53
CA PRO A 119 -8.81 11.50 -2.27
C PRO A 119 -8.16 11.61 -0.88
N ILE A 120 -7.97 10.48 -0.21
CA ILE A 120 -7.52 10.46 1.19
C ILE A 120 -6.06 10.89 1.30
N ASP A 121 -5.84 11.97 2.06
CA ASP A 121 -4.52 12.43 2.48
C ASP A 121 -4.09 11.66 3.75
N ILE A 122 -2.88 11.07 3.72
CA ILE A 122 -2.38 10.23 4.82
C ILE A 122 -2.23 11.04 6.12
N LYS A 123 -1.89 12.33 6.03
CA LYS A 123 -1.78 13.20 7.20
C LYS A 123 -3.15 13.40 7.85
N GLN A 124 -4.18 13.69 7.05
CA GLN A 124 -5.55 13.83 7.53
C GLN A 124 -6.04 12.52 8.16
N LEU A 125 -5.81 11.39 7.49
CA LEU A 125 -6.16 10.06 7.99
C LEU A 125 -5.49 9.78 9.34
N PHE A 126 -4.17 10.02 9.45
CA PHE A 126 -3.43 9.84 10.68
C PHE A 126 -3.98 10.73 11.81
N LEU A 127 -4.24 12.02 11.52
CA LEU A 127 -4.78 12.96 12.51
C LEU A 127 -6.15 12.49 13.04
N ILE A 128 -7.04 12.04 12.15
CA ILE A 128 -8.36 11.55 12.54
C ILE A 128 -8.25 10.26 13.34
N ILE A 129 -7.41 9.32 12.92
CA ILE A 129 -7.17 8.08 13.69
C ILE A 129 -6.58 8.41 15.06
N THR A 130 -5.61 9.33 15.17
CA THR A 130 -5.06 9.75 16.48
C THR A 130 -6.08 10.43 17.38
N LYS A 131 -7.05 11.14 16.79
CA LYS A 131 -8.10 11.85 17.52
C LYS A 131 -9.11 10.87 18.13
N TRP A 132 -9.52 9.85 17.36
CA TRP A 132 -10.62 8.95 17.74
C TRP A 132 -10.17 7.65 18.39
N ILE A 133 -8.96 7.19 18.08
CA ILE A 133 -8.42 5.94 18.63
C ILE A 133 -7.43 6.28 19.74
N LYS A 134 -7.80 5.90 20.97
CA LYS A 134 -6.89 6.01 22.12
C LYS A 134 -5.70 5.06 21.90
N PRO A 135 -4.45 5.54 21.98
CA PRO A 135 -3.28 4.66 21.95
C PRO A 135 -3.37 3.68 23.13
N LYS A 136 -3.50 2.38 22.85
CA LYS A 136 -3.36 1.36 23.90
C LYS A 136 -1.87 1.24 24.24
N PRO A 137 -1.48 1.19 25.53
CA PRO A 137 -0.10 0.94 25.89
C PRO A 137 0.30 -0.43 25.35
N VAL A 138 1.28 -0.45 24.44
CA VAL A 138 1.79 -1.67 23.82
C VAL A 138 2.46 -2.51 24.91
N SER A 139 1.87 -3.66 25.29
CA SER A 139 2.61 -4.68 26.03
C SER A 139 3.55 -5.36 25.03
N GLU A 140 4.85 -5.10 25.19
CA GLU A 140 5.91 -5.64 24.33
C GLU A 140 5.82 -5.22 22.86
N SER A 141 6.30 -4.00 22.58
CA SER A 141 6.83 -3.71 21.25
C SER A 141 7.92 -4.75 20.90
N PRO A 142 7.94 -5.33 19.68
CA PRO A 142 9.15 -6.01 19.21
C PRO A 142 10.30 -5.03 19.41
N LYS A 143 11.36 -5.51 20.09
CA LYS A 143 12.54 -4.75 20.54
C LYS A 143 12.73 -3.51 19.66
N SER A 144 12.54 -2.33 20.24
CA SER A 144 12.78 -1.07 19.56
C SER A 144 14.15 -1.16 18.88
N LEU A 145 14.14 -1.37 17.56
CA LEU A 145 15.25 -1.00 16.71
C LEU A 145 15.49 0.46 17.07
N LYS A 146 16.63 0.73 17.70
CA LYS A 146 17.08 2.12 17.82
C LYS A 146 17.02 2.66 16.38
N ASN A 147 16.30 3.75 16.16
CA ASN A 147 16.23 4.42 14.86
C ASN A 147 17.63 4.95 14.53
N ASP A 148 18.49 4.08 14.01
CA ASP A 148 19.82 4.41 13.48
C ASP A 148 19.75 4.68 11.97
N PHE A 149 18.54 4.84 11.40
CA PHE A 149 18.39 5.38 10.06
C PHE A 149 18.26 6.90 10.11
N ARG A 150 19.05 7.57 9.28
CA ARG A 150 18.93 9.00 9.01
C ARG A 150 18.59 9.18 7.55
N PHE A 151 17.62 10.03 7.26
CA PHE A 151 17.42 10.48 5.89
C PHE A 151 18.63 11.31 5.45
N PRO A 152 19.09 11.15 4.19
CA PRO A 152 20.10 12.04 3.63
C PRO A 152 19.53 13.47 3.53
N GLU A 153 20.40 14.46 3.30
CA GLU A 153 19.96 15.86 3.16
C GLU A 153 19.02 16.06 1.98
N SER A 154 19.19 15.27 0.92
CA SER A 154 18.36 15.29 -0.28
C SER A 154 18.21 13.90 -0.88
N LEU A 155 17.03 13.64 -1.45
CA LEU A 155 16.76 12.51 -2.34
C LEU A 155 16.16 13.10 -3.62
N PRO A 156 16.77 12.84 -4.80
CA PRO A 156 16.19 13.30 -6.07
C PRO A 156 14.72 12.90 -6.21
N GLY A 157 13.92 13.81 -6.77
CA GLY A 157 12.47 13.61 -6.92
C GLY A 157 11.66 13.60 -5.62
N LEU A 158 12.25 13.80 -4.43
CA LEU A 158 11.55 13.73 -3.14
C LEU A 158 11.82 14.93 -2.23
N ASP A 159 10.74 15.62 -1.83
CA ASP A 159 10.76 16.53 -0.68
C ASP A 159 10.66 15.72 0.62
N ILE A 160 11.81 15.30 1.15
CA ILE A 160 11.91 14.53 2.39
C ILE A 160 11.26 15.27 3.57
N LYS A 161 11.54 16.58 3.71
CA LYS A 161 11.04 17.37 4.84
C LYS A 161 9.52 17.49 4.77
N GLY A 162 8.98 17.78 3.61
CA GLY A 162 7.54 17.81 3.39
C GLY A 162 6.89 16.44 3.56
N GLY A 163 7.50 15.37 3.06
CA GLY A 163 7.04 13.99 3.24
C GLY A 163 6.96 13.58 4.71
N ILE A 164 8.02 13.83 5.50
CA ILE A 164 8.03 13.60 6.96
C ILE A 164 6.98 14.46 7.67
N THR A 165 6.80 15.71 7.24
CA THR A 165 5.80 16.62 7.81
C THR A 165 4.37 16.11 7.56
N ARG A 166 4.11 15.50 6.39
CA ARG A 166 2.86 14.82 6.07
C ARG A 166 2.66 13.56 6.93
N MET A 167 3.74 12.88 7.30
CA MET A 167 3.72 11.79 8.28
C MET A 167 3.75 12.27 9.74
N VAL A 168 3.26 13.48 10.03
CA VAL A 168 3.16 14.04 11.39
C VAL A 168 4.50 14.00 12.15
N ASN A 169 5.58 14.31 11.43
CA ASN A 169 6.95 14.31 11.93
C ASN A 169 7.40 12.93 12.47
N LYS A 170 6.99 11.85 11.78
CA LYS A 170 7.38 10.46 12.07
C LYS A 170 8.23 9.89 10.94
N PRO A 171 9.57 10.01 11.03
CA PRO A 171 10.50 9.53 10.00
C PRO A 171 10.34 8.03 9.68
N GLU A 172 9.99 7.21 10.67
CA GLU A 172 9.75 5.77 10.51
C GLU A 172 8.51 5.43 9.68
N LEU A 173 7.46 6.23 9.77
CA LEU A 173 6.27 6.08 8.91
C LEU A 173 6.59 6.48 7.49
N TYR A 174 7.34 7.57 7.32
CA TYR A 174 7.78 8.02 6.00
C TYR A 174 8.69 6.99 5.33
N LYS A 175 9.60 6.35 6.07
CA LYS A 175 10.42 5.24 5.56
C LYS A 175 9.56 4.07 5.07
N ARG A 176 8.59 3.61 5.88
CA ARG A 176 7.68 2.53 5.46
C ARG A 176 6.88 2.88 4.22
N LEU A 177 6.41 4.12 4.12
CA LEU A 177 5.69 4.61 2.94
C LEU A 177 6.57 4.56 1.68
N LEU A 178 7.85 4.94 1.78
CA LEU A 178 8.81 4.83 0.67
C LEU A 178 9.07 3.37 0.27
N GLU A 179 9.28 2.48 1.24
CA GLU A 179 9.49 1.05 1.01
C GLU A 179 8.29 0.41 0.29
N LYS A 180 7.07 0.69 0.76
CA LYS A 180 5.84 0.21 0.14
C LYS A 180 5.60 0.81 -1.24
N PHE A 181 5.86 2.10 -1.42
CA PHE A 181 5.78 2.72 -2.73
C PHE A 181 6.67 2.01 -3.76
N LYS A 182 7.92 1.70 -3.38
CA LYS A 182 8.81 0.92 -4.24
C LYS A 182 8.22 -0.45 -4.57
N GLN A 183 7.66 -1.16 -3.59
CA GLN A 183 7.06 -2.47 -3.80
C GLN A 183 5.86 -2.41 -4.76
N ASP A 184 4.93 -1.47 -4.55
CA ASP A 184 3.65 -1.44 -5.26
C ASP A 184 3.73 -0.81 -6.66
N TYR A 185 4.71 0.08 -6.89
CA TYR A 185 4.77 0.92 -8.10
C TYR A 185 6.01 0.70 -8.97
N THR A 186 6.86 -0.30 -8.69
CA THR A 186 8.00 -0.64 -9.57
C THR A 186 7.55 -0.89 -11.02
N ASP A 187 6.43 -1.59 -11.22
CA ASP A 187 5.91 -1.93 -12.55
C ASP A 187 4.77 -1.01 -13.02
N ALA A 188 4.60 0.17 -12.40
CA ALA A 188 3.43 1.03 -12.64
C ALA A 188 3.30 1.47 -14.11
N VAL A 189 4.41 1.81 -14.76
CA VAL A 189 4.42 2.20 -16.18
C VAL A 189 4.03 1.03 -17.08
N PHE A 190 4.57 -0.16 -16.81
CA PHE A 190 4.23 -1.36 -17.57
C PHE A 190 2.74 -1.69 -17.46
N LYS A 191 2.20 -1.68 -16.23
CA LYS A 191 0.78 -1.91 -15.97
C LYS A 191 -0.10 -0.88 -16.68
N THR A 192 0.30 0.39 -16.70
CA THR A 192 -0.41 1.46 -17.40
C THR A 192 -0.42 1.21 -18.92
N LYS A 193 0.74 0.90 -19.51
CA LYS A 193 0.86 0.56 -20.95
C LYS A 193 -0.01 -0.66 -21.32
N LEU A 194 -0.04 -1.69 -20.46
CA LEU A 194 -0.86 -2.89 -20.66
C LEU A 194 -2.35 -2.57 -20.68
N LEU A 195 -2.85 -1.83 -19.68
CA LEU A 195 -4.27 -1.45 -19.60
C LEU A 195 -4.71 -0.63 -20.82
N LEU A 196 -3.85 0.25 -21.33
CA LEU A 196 -4.13 1.02 -22.54
C LEU A 196 -4.17 0.14 -23.80
N LYS A 197 -3.23 -0.80 -23.93
CA LYS A 197 -3.21 -1.75 -25.04
C LYS A 197 -4.45 -2.64 -25.08
N GLU A 198 -4.98 -3.00 -23.91
CA GLU A 198 -6.23 -3.77 -23.77
C GLU A 198 -7.50 -2.92 -23.94
N GLY A 199 -7.38 -1.61 -24.20
CA GLY A 199 -8.51 -0.69 -24.31
C GLY A 199 -9.21 -0.38 -22.98
N LYS A 200 -8.64 -0.79 -21.84
CA LYS A 200 -9.15 -0.55 -20.48
C LYS A 200 -8.77 0.84 -19.97
N ILE A 201 -9.16 1.88 -20.72
CA ILE A 201 -8.78 3.28 -20.46
C ILE A 201 -9.21 3.73 -19.06
N LYS A 202 -10.41 3.35 -18.61
CA LYS A 202 -10.92 3.70 -17.27
C LYS A 202 -10.10 3.07 -16.14
N ASP A 203 -9.60 1.85 -16.32
CA ASP A 203 -8.79 1.18 -15.31
C ASP A 203 -7.37 1.77 -15.28
N ALA A 204 -6.83 2.15 -16.44
CA ALA A 204 -5.57 2.91 -16.51
C ALA A 204 -5.69 4.26 -15.81
N GLU A 205 -6.79 4.99 -16.05
CA GLU A 205 -7.07 6.29 -15.41
C GLU A 205 -7.11 6.16 -13.89
N ARG A 206 -7.85 5.17 -13.38
CA ARG A 206 -7.91 4.88 -11.93
C ARG A 206 -6.56 4.51 -11.35
N PHE A 207 -5.77 3.70 -12.04
CA PHE A 207 -4.45 3.30 -11.57
C PHE A 207 -3.51 4.52 -11.47
N VAL A 208 -3.52 5.39 -12.49
CA VAL A 208 -2.74 6.63 -12.51
C VAL A 208 -3.25 7.63 -11.46
N HIS A 209 -4.55 7.69 -11.20
CA HIS A 209 -5.13 8.49 -10.11
C HIS A 209 -4.58 8.06 -8.74
N SER A 210 -4.51 6.76 -8.47
CA SER A 210 -3.91 6.24 -7.23
C SER A 210 -2.42 6.61 -7.13
N LEU A 211 -1.68 6.47 -8.24
CA LEU A 211 -0.26 6.88 -8.30
C LEU A 211 -0.08 8.38 -8.02
N LYS A 212 -0.94 9.25 -8.57
CA LYS A 212 -0.95 10.69 -8.25
C LYS A 212 -1.11 10.93 -6.75
N GLY A 213 -2.08 10.26 -6.13
CA GLY A 213 -2.37 10.38 -4.69
C GLY A 213 -1.18 9.98 -3.82
N VAL A 214 -0.59 8.82 -4.07
CA VAL A 214 0.57 8.34 -3.32
C VAL A 214 1.80 9.24 -3.55
N SER A 215 2.02 9.71 -4.77
CA SER A 215 3.13 10.62 -5.10
C SER A 215 3.04 11.96 -4.35
N GLY A 216 1.83 12.49 -4.18
CA GLY A 216 1.60 13.69 -3.37
C GLY A 216 1.95 13.49 -1.89
N ASN A 217 1.60 12.32 -1.33
CA ASN A 217 1.94 11.98 0.05
C ASN A 217 3.46 11.82 0.27
N LEU A 218 4.17 11.34 -0.75
CA LEU A 218 5.63 11.17 -0.72
C LEU A 218 6.40 12.49 -0.80
N GLY A 219 5.76 13.58 -1.25
CA GLY A 219 6.47 14.80 -1.63
C GLY A 219 7.16 14.69 -3.00
N ALA A 220 6.70 13.77 -3.87
CA ALA A 220 7.20 13.57 -5.21
C ALA A 220 6.45 14.43 -6.22
N GLU A 221 6.69 15.75 -6.19
CA GLU A 221 5.87 16.71 -6.95
C GLU A 221 5.92 16.49 -8.46
N ARG A 222 7.10 16.20 -9.02
CA ARG A 222 7.24 15.93 -10.46
C ARG A 222 6.43 14.72 -10.90
N LEU A 223 6.51 13.62 -10.14
CA LEU A 223 5.75 12.39 -10.41
C LEU A 223 4.24 12.61 -10.24
N LYS A 224 3.82 13.38 -9.23
CA LYS A 224 2.43 13.76 -9.03
C LYS A 224 1.90 14.55 -10.23
N VAL A 225 2.65 15.54 -10.73
CA VAL A 225 2.26 16.34 -11.91
C VAL A 225 2.20 15.48 -13.17
N ALA A 226 3.18 14.60 -13.38
CA ALA A 226 3.17 13.67 -14.52
C ALA A 226 1.93 12.73 -14.48
N SER A 227 1.62 12.21 -13.29
CA SER A 227 0.43 11.37 -13.07
C SER A 227 -0.86 12.16 -13.35
N GLU A 228 -0.98 13.39 -12.86
CA GLU A 228 -2.14 14.25 -13.08
C GLU A 228 -2.36 14.56 -14.57
N MET A 229 -1.30 14.88 -15.30
CA MET A 229 -1.39 15.16 -16.74
C MET A 229 -1.83 13.94 -17.55
N LEU A 230 -1.33 12.75 -17.20
CA LEU A 230 -1.76 11.50 -17.82
C LEU A 230 -3.23 11.18 -17.47
N GLU A 231 -3.61 11.28 -16.19
CA GLU A 231 -4.99 11.07 -15.73
C GLU A 231 -6.00 11.96 -16.48
N ILE A 232 -5.70 13.26 -16.63
CA ILE A 232 -6.57 14.21 -17.35
C ILE A 232 -6.79 13.78 -18.81
N ASN A 233 -5.75 13.31 -19.50
CA ASN A 233 -5.84 12.88 -20.89
C ASN A 233 -6.60 11.56 -21.03
N LEU A 234 -6.36 10.61 -20.13
CA LEU A 234 -7.12 9.35 -20.06
C LEU A 234 -8.61 9.61 -19.83
N ARG A 235 -8.95 10.53 -18.93
CA ARG A 235 -10.34 10.91 -18.63
C ARG A 235 -11.05 11.55 -19.82
N LYS A 236 -10.33 12.33 -20.63
CA LYS A 236 -10.85 12.95 -21.86
C LYS A 236 -10.86 11.99 -23.05
N VAL A 237 -10.33 10.76 -22.90
CA VAL A 237 -10.09 9.81 -24.00
C VAL A 237 -9.23 10.44 -25.10
N ASN A 238 -8.36 11.38 -24.72
CA ASN A 238 -7.42 12.00 -25.63
C ASN A 238 -6.14 11.17 -25.65
N ILE A 239 -6.00 10.36 -26.70
CA ILE A 239 -4.86 9.46 -26.89
C ILE A 239 -3.71 10.12 -27.67
N GLN A 240 -3.91 11.34 -28.17
CA GLN A 240 -2.88 12.07 -28.90
C GLN A 240 -1.82 12.59 -27.92
N GLY A 241 -0.55 12.20 -28.13
CA GLY A 241 0.56 12.55 -27.25
C GLY A 241 0.66 11.71 -25.96
N ILE A 242 -0.10 10.61 -25.86
CA ILE A 242 -0.08 9.77 -24.65
C ILE A 242 1.29 9.13 -24.38
N GLU A 243 2.06 8.85 -25.43
CA GLU A 243 3.40 8.28 -25.32
C GLU A 243 4.38 9.24 -24.62
N GLU A 244 4.29 10.54 -24.91
CA GLU A 244 5.11 11.58 -24.25
C GLU A 244 4.76 11.71 -22.76
N LEU A 245 3.47 11.62 -22.42
CA LEU A 245 3.00 11.65 -21.04
C LEU A 245 3.45 10.41 -20.27
N ILE A 246 3.39 9.24 -20.89
CA ILE A 246 3.90 7.99 -20.30
C ILE A 246 5.41 8.05 -20.13
N PHE A 247 6.15 8.64 -21.09
CA PHE A 247 7.59 8.84 -20.97
C PHE A 247 7.95 9.75 -19.78
N GLU A 248 7.23 10.85 -19.57
CA GLU A 248 7.48 11.73 -18.41
C GLU A 248 7.08 11.07 -17.09
N LEU A 249 5.99 10.28 -17.07
CA LEU A 249 5.63 9.45 -15.93
C LEU A 249 6.74 8.46 -15.60
N GLU A 250 7.29 7.78 -16.61
CA GLU A 250 8.37 6.82 -16.47
C GLU A 250 9.67 7.45 -15.96
N ALA A 251 10.05 8.60 -16.51
CA ALA A 251 11.24 9.33 -16.09
C ALA A 251 11.13 9.79 -14.62
N SER A 252 10.00 10.39 -14.24
CA SER A 252 9.76 10.87 -12.87
C SER A 252 9.59 9.73 -11.86
N LEU A 253 8.98 8.60 -12.26
CA LEU A 253 8.87 7.41 -11.41
C LEU A 253 10.23 6.79 -11.15
N ASN A 254 11.05 6.62 -12.18
CA ASN A 254 12.38 6.03 -12.07
C ASN A 254 13.34 6.89 -11.21
N GLU A 255 13.19 8.22 -11.25
CA GLU A 255 13.92 9.14 -10.36
C GLU A 255 13.59 8.87 -8.88
N VAL A 256 12.30 8.74 -8.55
CA VAL A 256 11.85 8.44 -7.18
C VAL A 256 12.28 7.02 -6.77
N LEU A 257 12.04 6.01 -7.61
CA LEU A 257 12.40 4.62 -7.31
C LEU A 257 13.90 4.43 -7.10
N SER A 258 14.73 5.08 -7.93
CA SER A 258 16.19 5.07 -7.78
C SER A 258 16.60 5.69 -6.43
N SER A 259 16.02 6.83 -6.07
CA SER A 259 16.32 7.51 -4.81
C SER A 259 15.89 6.71 -3.59
N VAL A 260 14.71 6.07 -3.64
CA VAL A 260 14.24 5.16 -2.59
C VAL A 260 15.15 3.94 -2.48
N LYS A 261 15.56 3.34 -3.60
CA LYS A 261 16.49 2.22 -3.62
C LYS A 261 17.81 2.60 -2.98
N GLU A 262 18.39 3.73 -3.35
CA GLU A 262 19.64 4.23 -2.78
C GLU A 262 19.52 4.44 -1.27
N PHE A 263 18.43 5.08 -0.80
CA PHE A 263 18.18 5.29 0.62
C PHE A 263 18.08 3.97 1.42
N ILE A 264 17.35 2.99 0.88
CA ILE A 264 17.21 1.67 1.51
C ILE A 264 18.56 0.94 1.54
N THR A 265 19.36 1.02 0.47
CA THR A 265 20.65 0.34 0.37
C THR A 265 21.75 0.99 1.23
N THR A 266 21.76 2.33 1.38
CA THR A 266 22.78 3.10 2.11
C THR A 266 22.50 3.30 3.60
N SER A 267 21.30 2.93 4.09
CA SER A 267 20.98 2.99 5.51
C SER A 267 21.88 2.02 6.31
N PRO A 268 22.50 2.42 7.45
CA PRO A 268 23.47 1.60 8.20
C PRO A 268 22.91 0.28 8.77
N MET A 269 21.61 0.00 8.61
CA MET A 269 20.97 -1.22 9.06
C MET A 269 21.16 -2.43 8.12
N ASN A 270 21.68 -2.24 6.91
CA ASN A 270 21.90 -3.35 5.97
C ASN A 270 23.23 -4.10 6.14
N GLN A 271 24.04 -3.78 7.16
CA GLN A 271 25.23 -4.58 7.47
C GLN A 271 25.04 -5.64 8.56
N ASN A 272 23.85 -5.79 9.18
CA ASN A 272 23.64 -6.83 10.20
C ASN A 272 22.20 -7.35 10.36
N VAL A 273 21.40 -7.33 9.29
CA VAL A 273 20.24 -8.23 9.19
C VAL A 273 20.47 -9.13 7.99
N ILE A 274 21.26 -10.18 8.21
CA ILE A 274 21.00 -11.45 7.53
C ILE A 274 19.54 -11.74 7.89
N HIS A 275 18.59 -11.43 7.00
CA HIS A 275 17.30 -12.10 7.02
C HIS A 275 17.70 -13.57 7.04
N LYS A 276 17.46 -14.22 8.19
CA LYS A 276 17.78 -15.61 8.39
C LYS A 276 17.19 -16.33 7.18
N PHE A 277 18.05 -16.76 6.27
CA PHE A 277 17.61 -17.48 5.09
C PHE A 277 16.77 -18.62 5.62
N ASP A 278 15.50 -18.68 5.25
CA ASP A 278 14.83 -19.97 5.34
C ASP A 278 15.31 -20.78 4.14
N LEU A 279 16.58 -21.20 4.19
CA LEU A 279 17.21 -22.03 3.16
C LEU A 279 16.38 -23.29 2.93
N SER A 280 15.67 -23.77 3.96
CA SER A 280 14.79 -24.93 3.81
C SER A 280 13.63 -24.63 2.87
N LYS A 281 12.97 -23.49 3.04
CA LYS A 281 11.86 -23.07 2.18
C LYS A 281 12.30 -22.63 0.79
N ILE A 282 13.43 -21.94 0.67
CA ILE A 282 14.00 -21.57 -0.64
C ILE A 282 14.44 -22.82 -1.39
N SER A 283 15.10 -23.78 -0.72
CA SER A 283 15.50 -25.04 -1.34
C SER A 283 14.28 -25.86 -1.79
N GLU A 284 13.20 -25.87 -1.01
CA GLU A 284 11.94 -26.53 -1.41
C GLU A 284 11.34 -25.88 -2.66
N LEU A 285 11.30 -24.54 -2.72
CA LEU A 285 10.81 -23.80 -3.88
C LEU A 285 11.69 -24.00 -5.11
N VAL A 286 13.02 -24.05 -4.94
CA VAL A 286 13.97 -24.31 -6.03
C VAL A 286 13.78 -25.70 -6.60
N GLU A 287 13.69 -26.74 -5.76
CA GLU A 287 13.46 -28.12 -6.25
C GLU A 287 12.08 -28.25 -6.92
N LYS A 288 11.04 -27.66 -6.32
CA LYS A 288 9.69 -27.65 -6.90
C LYS A 288 9.67 -26.97 -8.27
N LEU A 289 10.27 -25.78 -8.37
CA LEU A 289 10.33 -25.04 -9.63
C LEU A 289 11.16 -25.79 -10.66
N LYS A 290 12.26 -26.44 -10.25
CA LYS A 290 13.10 -27.26 -11.14
C LYS A 290 12.29 -28.39 -11.79
N THR A 291 11.51 -29.14 -11.01
CA THR A 291 10.63 -30.18 -11.55
C THR A 291 9.60 -29.60 -12.53
N MET A 292 8.96 -28.49 -12.17
CA MET A 292 7.93 -27.86 -13.01
C MET A 292 8.50 -27.34 -14.34
N LEU A 293 9.73 -26.83 -14.36
CA LEU A 293 10.38 -26.37 -15.59
C LEU A 293 10.81 -27.54 -16.50
N ILE A 294 11.19 -28.68 -15.92
CA ILE A 294 11.50 -29.90 -16.68
C ILE A 294 10.22 -30.50 -17.30
N GLU A 295 9.10 -30.40 -16.58
CA GLU A 295 7.79 -30.89 -17.02
C GLU A 295 7.01 -29.87 -17.87
N GLU A 296 7.58 -28.69 -18.16
CA GLU A 296 6.95 -27.58 -18.88
C GLU A 296 5.57 -27.17 -18.32
N ASN A 297 5.43 -27.21 -16.99
CA ASN A 297 4.18 -26.93 -16.29
C ASN A 297 3.93 -25.40 -16.18
N PHE A 298 2.75 -24.94 -16.61
CA PHE A 298 2.33 -23.54 -16.54
C PHE A 298 2.27 -22.96 -15.12
N ASP A 299 2.10 -23.80 -14.09
CA ASP A 299 2.13 -23.37 -12.68
C ASP A 299 3.54 -22.93 -12.22
N ALA A 300 4.57 -23.14 -13.05
CA ALA A 300 5.93 -22.65 -12.81
C ALA A 300 5.98 -21.12 -12.63
N GLU A 301 5.07 -20.37 -13.25
CA GLU A 301 5.04 -18.91 -13.13
C GLU A 301 4.73 -18.46 -11.69
N GLU A 302 3.75 -19.06 -11.02
CA GLU A 302 3.38 -18.73 -9.65
C GLU A 302 4.49 -19.10 -8.65
N VAL A 303 5.11 -20.26 -8.85
CA VAL A 303 6.23 -20.71 -8.00
C VAL A 303 7.46 -19.84 -8.22
N SER A 304 7.72 -19.39 -9.45
CA SER A 304 8.82 -18.47 -9.77
C SER A 304 8.63 -17.09 -9.14
N LEU A 305 7.39 -16.60 -9.05
CA LEU A 305 7.04 -15.36 -8.36
C LEU A 305 7.32 -15.49 -6.86
N THR A 306 6.85 -16.58 -6.25
CA THR A 306 7.06 -16.85 -4.82
C THR A 306 8.56 -16.95 -4.50
N LEU A 307 9.35 -17.62 -5.36
CA LEU A 307 10.80 -17.68 -5.19
C LEU A 307 11.45 -16.29 -5.34
N HIS A 308 11.01 -15.48 -6.31
CA HIS A 308 11.49 -14.10 -6.48
C HIS A 308 11.21 -13.23 -5.25
N GLU A 309 10.05 -13.33 -4.61
CA GLU A 309 9.75 -12.57 -3.38
C GLU A 309 10.81 -12.79 -2.29
N HIS A 310 11.27 -14.04 -2.15
CA HIS A 310 12.32 -14.40 -1.19
C HIS A 310 13.72 -13.92 -1.63
N LEU A 311 13.98 -13.81 -2.93
CA LEU A 311 15.28 -13.42 -3.49
C LEU A 311 15.40 -11.92 -3.81
N SER A 312 14.28 -11.18 -3.82
CA SER A 312 14.16 -9.78 -4.26
C SER A 312 15.07 -8.80 -3.51
N ASN A 313 15.39 -9.11 -2.26
CA ASN A 313 16.26 -8.32 -1.39
C ASN A 313 17.68 -8.92 -1.26
N THR A 314 18.04 -9.87 -2.10
CA THR A 314 19.35 -10.54 -2.10
C THR A 314 20.18 -10.13 -3.33
N GLU A 315 21.46 -10.50 -3.32
CA GLU A 315 22.33 -10.37 -4.50
C GLU A 315 21.85 -11.19 -5.71
N LEU A 316 20.94 -12.14 -5.50
CA LEU A 316 20.34 -12.99 -6.53
C LEU A 316 19.09 -12.39 -7.18
N ASN A 317 18.71 -11.15 -6.81
CA ASN A 317 17.52 -10.50 -7.33
C ASN A 317 17.53 -10.42 -8.87
N ALA A 318 18.67 -10.00 -9.47
CA ALA A 318 18.79 -9.86 -10.91
C ALA A 318 18.54 -11.20 -11.65
N GLN A 319 19.17 -12.27 -11.17
CA GLN A 319 18.97 -13.63 -11.70
C GLN A 319 17.52 -14.10 -11.51
N SER A 320 16.90 -13.78 -10.36
CA SER A 320 15.51 -14.17 -10.12
C SER A 320 14.51 -13.47 -11.06
N ILE A 321 14.79 -12.21 -11.45
CA ILE A 321 13.99 -11.46 -12.44
C ILE A 321 14.19 -12.07 -13.83
N GLU A 322 15.45 -12.33 -14.22
CA GLU A 322 15.80 -12.91 -15.51
C GLU A 322 15.15 -14.29 -15.71
N MET A 323 15.26 -15.16 -14.69
CA MET A 323 14.59 -16.45 -14.65
C MET A 323 13.08 -16.31 -14.90
N ARG A 324 12.40 -15.41 -14.19
CA ARG A 324 10.96 -15.17 -14.35
C ARG A 324 10.59 -14.73 -15.76
N ASN A 325 11.38 -13.83 -16.35
CA ASN A 325 11.14 -13.37 -17.73
C ASN A 325 11.18 -14.52 -18.74
N HIS A 326 12.10 -15.49 -18.55
CA HIS A 326 12.14 -16.68 -19.38
C HIS A 326 10.94 -17.60 -19.16
N ILE A 327 10.52 -17.80 -17.90
CA ILE A 327 9.38 -18.66 -17.55
C ILE A 327 8.06 -18.09 -18.10
N SER A 328 7.78 -16.80 -17.89
CA SER A 328 6.59 -16.13 -18.45
C SER A 328 6.60 -16.09 -19.98
N GLY A 329 7.79 -16.11 -20.60
CA GLY A 329 7.97 -16.23 -22.04
C GLY A 329 7.90 -17.65 -22.59
N LEU A 330 7.52 -18.64 -21.77
CA LEU A 330 7.50 -20.08 -22.10
C LEU A 330 8.86 -20.66 -22.51
N ASN A 331 9.96 -19.96 -22.20
CA ASN A 331 11.33 -20.40 -22.43
C ASN A 331 11.84 -21.17 -21.21
N TYR A 332 11.19 -22.28 -20.87
CA TYR A 332 11.46 -23.04 -19.64
C TYR A 332 12.90 -23.55 -19.53
N SER A 333 13.54 -23.88 -20.66
CA SER A 333 14.93 -24.33 -20.72
C SER A 333 15.94 -23.26 -20.27
N GLU A 334 15.72 -21.99 -20.64
CA GLU A 334 16.56 -20.87 -20.19
C GLU A 334 16.24 -20.49 -18.74
N GLY A 335 14.97 -20.52 -18.35
CA GLY A 335 14.56 -20.35 -16.95
C GLY A 335 15.22 -21.38 -16.02
N LEU A 336 15.32 -22.64 -16.47
CA LEU A 336 15.94 -23.73 -15.72
C LEU A 336 17.44 -23.51 -15.51
N LYS A 337 18.17 -23.04 -16.54
CA LYS A 337 19.61 -22.73 -16.40
C LYS A 337 19.88 -21.68 -15.34
N ILE A 338 19.07 -20.62 -15.30
CA ILE A 338 19.23 -19.53 -14.33
C ILE A 338 18.84 -20.02 -12.93
N LEU A 339 17.79 -20.85 -12.81
CA LEU A 339 17.42 -21.48 -11.54
C LEU A 339 18.56 -22.35 -10.98
N GLU A 340 19.27 -23.10 -11.82
CA GLU A 340 20.42 -23.91 -11.40
C GLU A 340 21.65 -23.07 -11.01
N GLU A 341 21.80 -21.87 -11.57
CA GLU A 341 22.80 -20.90 -11.11
C GLU A 341 22.44 -20.34 -9.73
N ILE A 342 21.18 -19.95 -9.53
CA ILE A 342 20.64 -19.51 -8.24
C ILE A 342 20.86 -20.59 -7.18
N ALA A 343 20.52 -21.85 -7.48
CA ALA A 343 20.70 -22.98 -6.57
C ALA A 343 22.18 -23.20 -6.19
N ARG A 344 23.10 -23.11 -7.15
CA ARG A 344 24.54 -23.22 -6.87
C ARG A 344 25.04 -22.11 -5.96
N ARG A 345 24.61 -20.88 -6.19
CA ARG A 345 25.01 -19.73 -5.35
C ARG A 345 24.43 -19.82 -3.94
N LEU A 346 23.20 -20.29 -3.79
CA LEU A 346 22.57 -20.52 -2.48
C LEU A 346 23.29 -21.59 -1.65
N ASN A 347 23.89 -22.60 -2.28
CA ASN A 347 24.69 -23.62 -1.59
C ASN A 347 26.10 -23.16 -1.20
N THR A 348 26.55 -21.99 -1.69
CA THR A 348 27.86 -21.41 -1.37
C THR A 348 27.81 -20.29 -0.32
N LEU A 349 26.59 -19.92 0.13
CA LEU A 349 26.29 -18.97 1.19
C LEU A 349 26.02 -19.70 2.50
#